data_AF-A0A553AGU2-F1
#
_entry.id   AF-A0A553AGU2-F1
#
_cell.length_a   1.000
_cell.length_b   1.000
_cell.length_c   1.000
_cell.angle_alpha   90.00
_cell.angle_beta   90.00
_cell.angle_gamma   90.00
#
_symmetry.space_group_name_H-M   'P 1'
#
loop_
_entity.id
_entity.type
_entity.pdbx_description
1 polymer ?
#
loop_
_entity_poly.entity_id
_entity_poly.type
_entity_poly.pdbx_seq_one_letter_code
_entity_poly.pdbx_strand_id
1 'polypeptide(L)'
;MMKHVRAFLFLALIFAANTITAQSVTEKWPAMHEFHEVMSQTFHPAEEGNLAPIKSRSEEMMKKAAAILKSDIPQEFRTEPVLAEAERLQLKSKDLHNMVITNTPNEAIVKLLTDIHLTFHRIVGLCSDKK
;
A
#
# COMPACT_ATOMS: atom_id res chain seq x y z
N MET A 1 46.31 -13.01 -42.47
CA MET A 1 45.65 -14.19 -41.88
C MET A 1 46.08 -14.28 -40.43
N MET A 2 45.17 -14.01 -39.49
CA MET A 2 45.05 -14.55 -38.12
C MET A 2 44.10 -13.65 -37.32
N LYS A 3 42.86 -14.15 -37.16
CA LYS A 3 41.77 -13.61 -36.35
C LYS A 3 42.10 -13.77 -34.88
N HIS A 4 42.21 -12.69 -34.11
CA HIS A 4 42.06 -12.78 -32.64
C HIS A 4 41.27 -11.59 -32.12
N VAL A 5 39.96 -11.78 -32.07
CA VAL A 5 39.03 -11.02 -31.23
C VAL A 5 39.47 -11.25 -29.78
N ARG A 6 39.97 -10.23 -29.10
CA ARG A 6 40.12 -10.25 -27.64
C ARG A 6 38.85 -9.66 -27.04
N ALA A 7 37.89 -10.55 -26.76
CA ALA A 7 36.69 -10.23 -26.03
C ALA A 7 37.07 -9.79 -24.60
N PHE A 8 36.74 -8.55 -24.23
CA PHE A 8 36.73 -8.14 -22.83
C PHE A 8 35.48 -8.75 -22.18
N LEU A 9 35.68 -9.78 -21.35
CA LEU A 9 34.64 -10.35 -20.51
C LEU A 9 34.32 -9.33 -19.39
N PHE A 10 33.21 -8.60 -19.54
CA PHE A 10 32.55 -7.97 -18.39
C PHE A 10 31.74 -9.04 -17.67
N LEU A 11 32.29 -9.64 -16.62
CA LEU A 11 31.51 -10.48 -15.71
C LEU A 11 31.12 -9.65 -14.49
N ALA A 12 30.06 -8.85 -14.62
CA ALA A 12 29.37 -8.28 -13.48
C ALA A 12 28.46 -9.36 -12.87
N LEU A 13 28.95 -10.05 -11.84
CA LEU A 13 28.14 -10.91 -10.98
C LEU A 13 27.23 -10.02 -10.13
N ILE A 14 26.04 -9.72 -10.63
CA ILE A 14 24.99 -9.08 -9.83
C ILE A 14 24.32 -10.18 -9.00
N PHE A 15 24.75 -10.32 -7.74
CA PHE A 15 23.95 -11.01 -6.73
C PHE A 15 22.74 -10.14 -6.40
N ALA A 16 21.62 -10.36 -7.11
CA ALA A 16 20.34 -9.79 -6.72
C ALA A 16 19.84 -10.55 -5.48
N ALA A 17 20.14 -10.03 -4.28
CA ALA A 17 19.44 -10.46 -3.08
C ALA A 17 17.96 -10.05 -3.25
N ASN A 18 17.04 -11.01 -3.19
CA ASN A 18 15.60 -10.74 -3.22
C ASN A 18 15.19 -10.01 -1.92
N THR A 19 15.38 -8.70 -1.86
CA THR A 19 14.81 -7.85 -0.80
C THR A 19 13.41 -7.46 -1.23
N ILE A 20 12.40 -7.92 -0.49
CA ILE A 20 11.02 -7.47 -0.68
C ILE A 20 10.98 -5.98 -0.29
N THR A 21 10.70 -5.11 -1.27
CA THR A 21 10.47 -3.68 -1.08
C THR A 21 8.96 -3.40 -1.10
N ALA A 22 8.53 -2.21 -0.68
CA ALA A 22 7.14 -1.78 -0.77
C ALA A 22 6.54 -1.93 -2.19
N GLN A 23 7.36 -1.66 -3.21
CA GLN A 23 6.98 -1.84 -4.61
C GLN A 23 6.73 -3.32 -4.94
N SER A 24 7.56 -4.23 -4.44
CA SER A 24 7.36 -5.66 -4.67
C SER A 24 6.12 -6.25 -3.97
N VAL A 25 5.65 -5.63 -2.88
CA VAL A 25 4.41 -6.04 -2.20
C VAL A 25 3.19 -5.68 -3.05
N THR A 26 3.11 -4.44 -3.53
CA THR A 26 1.98 -3.98 -4.33
C THR A 26 1.96 -4.59 -5.73
N GLU A 27 3.11 -4.93 -6.31
CA GLU A 27 3.21 -5.72 -7.55
C GLU A 27 2.65 -7.14 -7.38
N LYS A 28 2.94 -7.80 -6.25
CA LYS A 28 2.47 -9.16 -5.96
C LYS A 28 1.03 -9.22 -5.43
N TRP A 29 0.52 -8.12 -4.89
CA TRP A 29 -0.80 -8.05 -4.27
C TRP A 29 -1.61 -6.88 -4.87
N PRO A 30 -2.29 -7.09 -6.01
CA PRO A 30 -2.96 -6.02 -6.77
C PRO A 30 -3.97 -5.20 -5.95
N ALA A 31 -4.72 -5.83 -5.03
CA ALA A 31 -5.67 -5.11 -4.18
C ALA A 31 -4.98 -4.07 -3.27
N MET A 32 -3.75 -4.33 -2.82
CA MET A 32 -2.95 -3.35 -2.08
C MET A 32 -2.48 -2.20 -2.96
N HIS A 33 -2.10 -2.49 -4.21
CA HIS A 33 -1.75 -1.45 -5.19
C HIS A 33 -2.92 -0.50 -5.44
N GLU A 34 -4.09 -1.06 -5.75
CA GLU A 34 -5.30 -0.29 -5.98
C GLU A 34 -5.68 0.59 -4.79
N PHE A 35 -5.58 0.05 -3.58
CA PHE A 35 -5.82 0.85 -2.37
C PHE A 35 -4.80 1.99 -2.24
N HIS A 36 -3.52 1.70 -2.48
CA HIS A 36 -2.43 2.68 -2.42
C HIS A 36 -2.61 3.85 -3.41
N GLU A 37 -3.12 3.59 -4.62
CA GLU A 37 -3.41 4.65 -5.59
C GLU A 37 -4.41 5.68 -5.05
N VAL A 38 -5.52 5.21 -4.47
CA VAL A 38 -6.51 6.10 -3.85
C VAL A 38 -5.93 6.80 -2.63
N MET A 39 -5.18 6.06 -1.80
CA MET A 39 -4.58 6.59 -0.59
C MET A 39 -3.58 7.70 -0.89
N SER A 40 -2.63 7.50 -1.80
CA SER A 40 -1.62 8.51 -2.16
C SER A 40 -2.25 9.78 -2.74
N GLN A 41 -3.29 9.64 -3.57
CA GLN A 41 -4.00 10.75 -4.20
C GLN A 41 -4.94 11.51 -3.23
N THR A 42 -5.17 11.00 -2.03
CA THR A 42 -6.07 11.61 -1.03
C THR A 42 -5.35 12.05 0.24
N PHE A 43 -4.31 11.32 0.66
CA PHE A 43 -3.49 11.64 1.82
C PHE A 43 -2.60 12.86 1.59
N HIS A 44 -1.80 12.91 0.51
CA HIS A 44 -0.88 14.04 0.29
C HIS A 44 -1.59 15.40 0.19
N PRO A 45 -2.72 15.55 -0.54
CA PRO A 45 -3.47 16.79 -0.49
C PRO A 45 -3.99 17.14 0.91
N ALA A 46 -4.35 16.14 1.73
CA ALA A 46 -4.84 16.36 3.08
C ALA A 46 -3.72 16.83 4.04
N GLU A 47 -2.46 16.46 3.81
CA GLU A 47 -1.29 16.99 4.54
C GLU A 47 -1.16 18.50 4.36
N GLU A 48 -1.59 19.02 3.21
CA GLU A 48 -1.60 20.44 2.86
C GLU A 48 -2.94 21.14 3.19
N GLY A 49 -3.86 20.44 3.87
CA GLY A 49 -5.17 20.96 4.26
C GLY A 49 -6.26 20.88 3.18
N ASN A 50 -5.95 20.32 2.00
CA ASN A 50 -6.95 20.08 0.95
C ASN A 50 -7.67 18.75 1.16
N LEU A 51 -8.79 18.77 1.89
CA LEU A 51 -9.62 17.59 2.13
C LEU A 51 -10.62 17.27 1.01
N ALA A 52 -10.68 18.07 -0.07
CA ALA A 52 -11.64 17.84 -1.14
C ALA A 52 -11.50 16.43 -1.77
N PRO A 53 -10.27 15.92 -2.07
CA PRO A 53 -10.10 14.59 -2.64
C PRO A 53 -10.59 13.47 -1.71
N ILE A 54 -10.24 13.50 -0.42
CA ILE A 54 -10.67 12.43 0.49
C ILE A 54 -12.18 12.48 0.72
N LYS A 55 -12.79 13.66 0.77
CA LYS A 55 -14.25 13.78 0.92
C LYS A 55 -14.99 13.20 -0.28
N SER A 56 -14.52 13.42 -1.50
CA SER A 56 -15.17 12.87 -2.71
C SER A 56 -14.90 11.38 -2.94
N ARG A 57 -13.80 10.83 -2.41
CA ARG A 57 -13.35 9.45 -2.68
C ARG A 57 -13.36 8.53 -1.47
N SER A 58 -13.92 8.95 -0.34
CA SER A 58 -13.96 8.14 0.88
C SER A 58 -14.68 6.79 0.69
N GLU A 59 -15.74 6.75 -0.13
CA GLU A 59 -16.44 5.50 -0.45
C GLU A 59 -15.56 4.57 -1.30
N GLU A 60 -14.82 5.11 -2.26
CA GLU A 60 -13.85 4.35 -3.08
C GLU A 60 -12.75 3.73 -2.19
N MET A 61 -12.17 4.53 -1.29
CA MET A 61 -11.18 4.06 -0.33
C MET A 61 -11.73 2.93 0.55
N MET A 62 -12.93 3.09 1.10
CA MET A 62 -13.61 2.05 1.87
C MET A 62 -13.80 0.76 1.06
N LYS A 63 -14.31 0.85 -0.17
CA LYS A 63 -14.56 -0.32 -1.02
C LYS A 63 -13.27 -1.05 -1.36
N LYS A 64 -12.19 -0.32 -1.69
CA LYS A 64 -10.89 -0.93 -1.98
C LYS A 64 -10.27 -1.56 -0.75
N ALA A 65 -10.40 -0.95 0.44
CA ALA A 65 -9.96 -1.57 1.68
C ALA A 65 -10.68 -2.91 1.96
N ALA A 66 -12.00 -2.95 1.73
CA ALA A 66 -12.79 -4.18 1.88
C ALA A 66 -12.48 -5.25 0.83
N ALA A 67 -11.95 -4.87 -0.33
CA ALA A 67 -11.54 -5.80 -1.38
C ALA A 67 -10.25 -6.55 -1.02
N ILE A 68 -9.37 -5.97 -0.20
CA ILE A 68 -8.09 -6.58 0.21
C ILE A 68 -8.30 -7.96 0.82
N LEU A 69 -9.16 -8.09 1.83
CA LEU A 69 -9.44 -9.38 2.49
C LEU A 69 -10.24 -10.38 1.63
N LYS A 70 -10.88 -9.90 0.56
CA LYS A 70 -11.63 -10.73 -0.39
C LYS A 70 -10.81 -11.14 -1.61
N SER A 71 -9.64 -10.54 -1.79
CA SER A 71 -8.74 -10.78 -2.92
C SER A 71 -7.94 -12.07 -2.74
N ASP A 72 -7.27 -12.49 -3.80
CA ASP A 72 -6.27 -13.55 -3.76
C ASP A 72 -5.00 -13.03 -3.07
N ILE A 73 -4.97 -13.15 -1.73
CA ILE A 73 -3.80 -12.77 -0.93
C ILE A 73 -2.65 -13.75 -1.19
N PRO A 74 -1.47 -13.30 -1.62
CA PRO A 74 -0.32 -14.17 -1.81
C PRO A 74 0.00 -14.98 -0.56
N GLN A 75 0.33 -16.27 -0.73
CA GLN A 75 0.54 -17.18 0.39
C GLN A 75 1.66 -16.71 1.32
N GLU A 76 2.71 -16.08 0.79
CA GLU A 76 3.79 -15.50 1.61
C GLU A 76 3.34 -14.37 2.54
N PHE A 77 2.26 -13.65 2.18
CA PHE A 77 1.72 -12.53 2.94
C PHE A 77 0.57 -12.94 3.86
N ARG A 78 0.00 -14.14 3.70
CA ARG A 78 -1.17 -14.63 4.44
C ARG A 78 -0.80 -15.08 5.86
N THR A 79 -0.28 -14.15 6.65
CA THR A 79 0.13 -14.35 8.05
C THR A 79 -0.88 -13.71 8.99
N GLU A 80 -1.04 -14.24 10.21
CA GLU A 80 -1.97 -13.66 11.20
C GLU A 80 -1.76 -12.14 11.42
N PRO A 81 -0.51 -11.61 11.57
CA PRO A 81 -0.31 -10.16 11.71
C PRO A 81 -0.76 -9.34 10.48
N VAL A 82 -0.52 -9.85 9.27
CA VAL A 82 -0.93 -9.17 8.03
C VAL A 82 -2.45 -9.17 7.91
N LEU A 83 -3.10 -10.29 8.20
CA LEU A 83 -4.56 -10.41 8.15
C LEU A 83 -5.23 -9.48 9.18
N ALA A 84 -4.68 -9.41 10.40
CA ALA A 84 -5.17 -8.52 11.44
C ALA A 84 -5.06 -7.03 11.04
N GLU A 85 -3.93 -6.60 10.47
CA GLU A 85 -3.79 -5.21 10.01
C GLU A 85 -4.64 -4.91 8.76
N ALA A 86 -4.86 -5.90 7.87
CA ALA A 86 -5.77 -5.74 6.74
C ALA A 86 -7.24 -5.58 7.19
N GLU A 87 -7.68 -6.32 8.22
CA GLU A 87 -8.99 -6.11 8.84
C GLU A 87 -9.10 -4.73 9.47
N ARG A 88 -8.05 -4.30 10.20
CA ARG A 88 -7.99 -2.96 10.80
C ARG A 88 -8.05 -1.87 9.74
N LEU A 89 -7.39 -2.04 8.59
CA LEU A 89 -7.44 -1.11 7.46
C LEU A 89 -8.86 -1.00 6.89
N GLN A 90 -9.56 -2.13 6.72
CA GLN A 90 -10.95 -2.16 6.28
C GLN A 90 -11.87 -1.41 7.24
N LEU A 91 -11.78 -1.69 8.55
CA LEU A 91 -12.62 -1.06 9.57
C LEU A 91 -12.39 0.45 9.62
N LYS A 92 -11.13 0.89 9.64
CA LYS A 92 -10.78 2.33 9.64
C LYS A 92 -11.28 3.04 8.39
N SER A 93 -11.16 2.42 7.22
CA SER A 93 -11.62 3.03 5.97
C SER A 93 -13.15 3.18 5.93
N LYS A 94 -13.87 2.23 6.53
CA LYS A 94 -15.32 2.34 6.75
C LYS A 94 -15.66 3.49 7.71
N ASP A 95 -14.94 3.60 8.83
CA ASP A 95 -15.14 4.68 9.79
C ASP A 95 -14.85 6.06 9.17
N LEU A 96 -13.82 6.16 8.34
CA LEU A 96 -13.49 7.38 7.61
C LEU A 96 -14.62 7.80 6.68
N HIS A 97 -15.19 6.86 5.91
CA HIS A 97 -16.32 7.15 5.05
C HIS A 97 -17.53 7.63 5.87
N ASN A 98 -17.83 6.98 7.00
CA ASN A 98 -18.87 7.41 7.92
C ASN A 98 -18.64 8.84 8.44
N MET A 99 -17.41 9.17 8.85
CA MET A 99 -17.05 10.52 9.31
C MET A 99 -17.23 11.58 8.22
N VAL A 100 -16.88 11.24 6.97
CA VAL A 100 -17.07 12.13 5.82
C VAL A 100 -18.55 12.41 5.55
N ILE A 101 -19.40 11.38 5.50
CA ILE A 101 -20.83 11.55 5.19
C ILE A 101 -21.63 12.18 6.35
N THR A 102 -21.10 12.10 7.58
CA THR A 102 -21.70 12.74 8.77
C THR A 102 -21.15 14.14 9.05
N ASN A 103 -20.33 14.71 8.14
CA ASN A 103 -19.73 16.04 8.29
C ASN A 103 -18.95 16.22 9.61
N THR A 104 -18.21 15.19 10.02
CA THR A 104 -17.32 15.25 11.18
C THR A 104 -16.23 16.33 10.97
N PRO A 105 -15.72 17.01 12.03
CA PRO A 105 -14.67 18.01 11.89
C PRO A 105 -13.44 17.53 11.09
N ASN A 106 -12.89 18.41 10.25
CA ASN A 106 -11.77 18.11 9.36
C ASN A 106 -10.56 17.53 10.10
N GLU A 107 -10.25 18.02 11.29
CA GLU A 107 -9.14 17.51 12.11
C GLU A 107 -9.28 16.01 12.41
N ALA A 108 -10.48 15.56 12.74
CA ALA A 108 -10.73 14.15 13.01
C ALA A 108 -10.62 13.30 11.74
N ILE A 109 -11.07 13.83 10.59
CA ILE A 109 -10.91 13.18 9.28
C ILE A 109 -9.42 13.01 8.96
N VAL A 110 -8.62 14.07 9.11
CA VAL A 110 -7.16 14.02 8.88
C VAL A 110 -6.50 13.01 9.82
N LYS A 111 -6.82 13.04 11.10
CA LYS A 111 -6.27 12.11 12.09
C LYS A 111 -6.54 10.64 11.72
N LEU A 112 -7.76 10.31 11.29
CA LEU A 112 -8.09 8.94 10.88
C LEU A 112 -7.46 8.56 9.53
N LEU A 113 -7.39 9.49 8.57
CA LEU A 113 -6.71 9.27 7.30
C LEU A 113 -5.20 9.00 7.48
N THR A 114 -4.54 9.72 8.40
CA THR A 114 -3.15 9.45 8.77
C THR A 114 -2.98 8.07 9.38
N ASP A 115 -3.90 7.63 10.26
CA ASP A 115 -3.84 6.28 10.84
C ASP A 115 -4.05 5.19 9.78
N ILE A 116 -4.93 5.43 8.79
CA ILE A 116 -5.10 4.56 7.62
C ILE A 116 -3.80 4.44 6.83
N HIS A 117 -3.14 5.57 6.55
CA HIS A 117 -1.85 5.60 5.88
C HIS A 117 -0.77 4.81 6.63
N LEU A 118 -0.68 4.97 7.95
CA LEU A 118 0.24 4.22 8.79
C LEU A 118 -0.09 2.72 8.84
N THR A 119 -1.37 2.34 8.90
CA THR A 119 -1.80 0.94 8.85
C THR A 119 -1.41 0.30 7.52
N PHE A 120 -1.61 0.98 6.38
CA PHE A 120 -1.13 0.48 5.09
C PHE A 120 0.37 0.21 5.09
N HIS A 121 1.17 1.17 5.55
CA HIS A 121 2.63 0.98 5.60
C HIS A 121 3.08 -0.10 6.59
N ARG A 122 2.31 -0.34 7.66
CA ARG A 122 2.55 -1.46 8.56
C ARG A 122 2.32 -2.81 7.88
N ILE A 123 1.24 -2.95 7.10
CA ILE A 123 1.01 -4.18 6.29
C ILE A 123 2.19 -4.40 5.35
N VAL A 124 2.60 -3.36 4.63
CA VAL A 124 3.74 -3.43 3.70
C VAL A 124 5.03 -3.83 4.43
N GLY A 125 5.29 -3.28 5.62
CA GLY A 125 6.42 -3.65 6.46
C GLY A 125 6.38 -5.12 6.87
N LEU A 126 5.24 -5.61 7.36
CA LEU A 126 5.05 -7.02 7.73
C LEU A 126 5.24 -7.98 6.56
N CYS A 127 4.91 -7.56 5.34
CA CYS A 127 5.16 -8.33 4.11
C CYS A 127 6.62 -8.28 3.64
N SER A 128 7.37 -7.25 4.04
CA SER A 128 8.76 -7.01 3.63
C SER A 128 9.78 -7.56 4.62
N ASP A 129 9.37 -7.75 5.87
CA ASP A 129 10.19 -8.37 6.90
C ASP A 129 10.50 -9.82 6.50
N LYS A 130 11.80 -10.10 6.30
CA LYS A 130 12.28 -11.44 5.96
C LYS A 130 11.86 -12.40 7.08
N LYS A 131 11.08 -13.42 6.73
CA LYS A 131 10.99 -14.65 7.50
C LYS A 131 12.17 -15.55 7.19
#